data_AF-A0AAU0MKS2-F1
#
_entry.id   AF-A0AAU0MKS2-F1
#
_cell.length_a   1.000
_cell.length_b   1.000
_cell.length_c   1.000
_cell.angle_alpha   90.00
_cell.angle_beta   90.00
_cell.angle_gamma   90.00
#
_symmetry.space_group_name_H-M   'P 1'
#
loop_
_entity.id
_entity.type
_entity.pdbx_description
1 polymer ?
#
loop_
_entity_poly.entity_id
_entity_poly.type
_entity_poly.pdbx_seq_one_letter_code
_entity_poly.pdbx_strand_id
1 'polypeptide(L)' 'MRDRTGLIVGHIESCADARGVRYSAKRFHAPSRAFRSLGEFWSADEAIRVLLDR' A
#
# COMPACT_ATOMS: atom_id res chain seq x y z
N MET A 1 7.74 2.09 0.62
CA MET A 1 8.05 2.95 1.78
C MET A 1 8.85 2.17 2.80
N ARG A 2 9.86 2.76 3.44
CA ARG A 2 10.67 2.12 4.49
C ARG A 2 10.53 2.87 5.82
N ASP A 3 10.63 2.17 6.95
CA ASP A 3 10.73 2.79 8.28
C ASP A 3 12.18 3.20 8.62
N ARG A 4 12.39 3.70 9.85
CA ARG A 4 13.70 4.17 10.34
C ARG A 4 14.74 3.05 10.45
N THR A 5 14.32 1.79 10.45
CA THR A 5 15.19 0.61 10.48
C THR A 5 15.49 0.06 9.08
N GLY A 6 14.90 0.67 8.04
CA GLY A 6 15.03 0.23 6.65
C GLY A 6 14.01 -0.84 6.23
N LEU A 7 13.10 -1.24 7.13
CA LEU A 7 12.08 -2.25 6.82
C LEU A 7 11.02 -1.65 5.90
N ILE A 8 10.63 -2.37 4.85
CA ILE A 8 9.52 -1.95 3.98
C ILE A 8 8.22 -2.04 4.79
N VAL A 9 7.63 -0.90 5.14
CA VAL A 9 6.38 -0.83 5.93
C VAL A 9 5.13 -0.66 5.06
N GLY A 10 5.29 -0.17 3.83
CA GLY A 10 4.17 0.11 2.94
C GLY A 10 4.53 -0.17 1.48
N HIS A 11 3.57 -0.76 0.77
CA HIS A 11 3.64 -1.12 -0.64
C HIS A 11 2.39 -0.60 -1.36
N ILE A 12 2.57 -0.08 -2.57
CA ILE A 12 1.47 0.28 -3.47
C ILE A 12 1.61 -0.61 -4.70
N GLU A 13 0.52 -1.29 -5.03
CA GLU A 13 0.41 -2.10 -6.23
C GLU A 13 -0.56 -1.41 -7.20
N SER A 14 -0.09 -1.11 -8.41
CA SER A 14 -0.95 -0.60 -9.49
C SER A 14 -1.47 -1.77 -10.33
N CYS A 15 -2.78 -1.91 -10.40
CA CYS A 15 -3.46 -2.92 -11.22
C CYS A 15 -4.32 -2.20 -12.26
N ALA A 16 -3.98 -2.36 -13.54
CA ALA A 16 -4.80 -1.86 -14.63
C ALA A 16 -5.92 -2.86 -14.93
N ASP A 17 -7.17 -2.40 -14.91
CA ASP A 17 -8.35 -3.14 -15.33
C ASP A 17 -9.10 -2.42 -16.47
N ALA A 18 -10.17 -3.02 -16.98
CA ALA A 18 -10.98 -2.45 -18.07
C ALA A 18 -11.65 -1.10 -17.73
N ARG A 19 -11.67 -0.70 -16.46
CA ARG A 19 -12.24 0.57 -15.97
C ARG A 19 -11.17 1.61 -15.62
N GLY A 20 -9.88 1.24 -15.62
CA GLY A 20 -8.76 2.13 -15.37
C GLY A 20 -7.71 1.52 -14.46
N VAL A 21 -6.84 2.35 -13.88
CA VAL A 21 -5.81 1.89 -12.93
C VAL A 21 -6.35 2.01 -11.51
N ARG A 22 -6.31 0.90 -10.75
CA ARG A 22 -6.50 0.90 -9.30
C ARG A 22 -5.16 0.77 -8.59
N TYR A 23 -5.07 1.41 -7.45
CA TYR A 23 -3.92 1.40 -6.55
C TYR A 23 -4.31 0.70 -5.25
N SER A 24 -3.71 -0.46 -5.00
CA SER A 24 -3.89 -1.19 -3.75
C SER A 24 -2.82 -0.79 -2.75
N ALA A 25 -3.23 -0.23 -1.60
CA ALA A 25 -2.34 0.06 -0.50
C ALA A 25 -2.19 -1.18 0.38
N LYS A 26 -0.95 -1.63 0.61
CA LYS A 26 -0.65 -2.81 1.42
C LYS A 26 0.37 -2.47 2.49
N ARG A 27 0.13 -2.89 3.73
CA ARG A 27 1.05 -2.71 4.87
C ARG A 27 1.71 -4.03 5.21
N PHE A 28 3.02 -4.01 5.44
CA PHE A 28 3.73 -5.20 5.86
C PHE A 28 3.42 -5.50 7.33
N HIS A 29 2.97 -6.72 7.60
CA HIS A 29 2.72 -7.23 8.94
C HIS A 29 3.86 -8.15 9.34
N ALA A 30 4.83 -7.60 10.06
CA ALA A 30 6.06 -8.29 10.43
C ALA A 30 5.85 -9.64 11.15
N PRO A 31 4.91 -9.78 12.11
CA PRO A 31 4.72 -11.06 12.80
C PRO A 31 4.32 -12.21 11.87
N SER A 32 3.55 -11.94 10.80
CA SER A 32 3.14 -12.96 9.83
C SER A 32 3.98 -12.95 8.55
N ARG A 33 4.97 -12.06 8.44
CA ARG A 33 5.80 -11.85 7.25
C ARG A 33 4.99 -11.73 5.96
N ALA A 34 3.83 -11.08 6.02
CA ALA A 34 2.90 -10.96 4.91
C ALA A 34 2.39 -9.52 4.74
N PHE A 35 1.90 -9.20 3.56
CA PHE A 35 1.22 -7.94 3.29
C PHE A 35 -0.27 -8.05 3.59
N ARG A 36 -0.82 -7.05 4.28
CA ARG A 36 -2.27 -6.88 4.47
C ARG A 36 -2.74 -5.70 3.65
N SER A 37 -3.79 -5.90 2.85
CA SER A 37 -4.42 -4.79 2.13
C SER A 37 -5.10 -3.85 3.11
N LEU A 38 -4.82 -2.57 2.97
CA LEU A 38 -5.51 -1.48 3.66
C LEU A 38 -6.69 -0.95 2.84
N GLY A 39 -6.67 -1.14 1.52
CA GLY A 39 -7.74 -0.74 0.63
C GLY A 39 -7.31 -0.68 -0.84
N GLU A 40 -8.28 -0.38 -1.70
CA GLU A 40 -8.07 -0.09 -3.12
C GLU A 40 -8.60 1.31 -3.43
N PHE A 41 -7.85 2.05 -4.25
CA PHE A 41 -8.12 3.45 -4.55
C PHE A 41 -7.95 3.70 -6.05
N TRP A 42 -8.67 4.68 -6.60
CA TRP A 42 -8.46 5.11 -8.00
C TRP A 42 -7.33 6.14 -8.13
N SER A 43 -6.85 6.69 -7.00
CA SER A 43 -5.74 7.63 -6.94
C SER A 43 -4.56 7.06 -6.17
N ALA A 44 -3.35 7.22 -6.73
CA ALA A 44 -2.11 6.87 -6.03
C ALA A 44 -1.93 7.72 -4.77
N ASP A 45 -2.27 9.02 -4.82
CA ASP A 45 -2.16 9.93 -3.68
C ASP A 45 -3.07 9.55 -2.51
N GLU A 46 -4.26 9.00 -2.79
CA GLU A 46 -5.14 8.44 -1.76
C GLU A 46 -4.52 7.19 -1.13
N ALA A 47 -4.03 6.26 -1.95
CA ALA A 47 -3.35 5.06 -1.45
C ALA A 47 -2.12 5.41 -0.59
N ILE A 48 -1.35 6.44 -0.97
CA ILE A 48 -0.19 6.93 -0.21
C ILE A 48 -0.63 7.53 1.13
N ARG A 49 -1.69 8.36 1.15
CA ARG A 49 -2.18 9.00 2.38
C ARG A 49 -2.51 8.00 3.47
N VAL A 50 -3.20 6.91 3.13
CA VAL A 50 -3.55 5.85 4.10
C VAL A 50 -2.32 5.12 4.63
N LEU A 51 -1.23 5.05 3.86
CA LEU A 51 0.03 4.48 4.34
C LEU A 51 0.79 5.41 5.29
N LEU A 52 0.62 6.72 5.13
CA LEU A 52 1.23 7.77 5.96
C LEU A 52 0.47 8.04 7.26
N ASP A 53 -0.84 7.82 7.26
CA ASP A 53 -1.70 7.97 8.44
C ASP A 53 -1.29 6.93 9.51
N ARG A 54 -0.93 7.42 10.70
CA ARG A 54 -0.28 6.66 11.78
C ARG A 54 -1.15 6.57 13.01
#